data_AF-A0A1G1AIV8-F1
#
_entry.id   AF-A0A1G1AIV8-F1
#
_cell.length_a   1.000
_cell.length_b   1.000
_cell.length_c   1.000
_cell.angle_alpha   90.00
_cell.angle_beta   90.00
_cell.angle_gamma   90.00
#
_symmetry.space_group_name_H-M   'P 1'
#
loop_
_entity.id
_entity.type
_entity.pdbx_description
1 polymer ?
#
loop_
_entity_poly.entity_id
_entity_poly.type
_entity_poly.pdbx_seq_one_letter_code
_entity_poly.pdbx_strand_id
1 'polypeptide(L)'
;MTIDKFEAQLPDSLKDKISGHTLKVWYHIHKYVVSHGQTDRYDRKLRQYLENKVKWMSETTLQRHLKSMATANILIAHRIGNRYTDLGKAMLPFGLMAFGDGPPAGAFKCYTLPGMSPIFKTQKE
;
A
#
# COMPACT_ATOMS: atom_id res chain seq x y z
N MET A 1 -19.18 2.43 -5.37
CA MET A 1 -18.61 3.78 -5.54
C MET A 1 -18.16 3.92 -6.99
N THR A 2 -18.51 5.02 -7.67
CA THR A 2 -18.02 5.37 -9.03
C THR A 2 -16.79 6.28 -8.93
N ILE A 3 -16.11 6.53 -10.05
CA ILE A 3 -14.94 7.43 -10.09
C ILE A 3 -15.35 8.87 -9.74
N ASP A 4 -16.46 9.36 -10.30
CA ASP A 4 -16.93 10.74 -10.05
C ASP A 4 -17.30 10.96 -8.57
N LYS A 5 -17.88 9.94 -7.93
CA LYS A 5 -18.17 9.97 -6.49
C LYS A 5 -16.89 9.96 -5.65
N PHE A 6 -15.84 9.30 -6.12
CA PHE A 6 -14.54 9.31 -5.46
C PHE A 6 -13.85 10.67 -5.61
N GLU A 7 -13.91 11.26 -6.79
CA GLU A 7 -13.39 12.61 -7.05
C GLU A 7 -14.06 13.66 -6.16
N ALA A 8 -15.38 13.57 -5.99
CA ALA A 8 -16.12 14.46 -5.10
C ALA A 8 -15.67 14.39 -3.63
N GLN A 9 -15.15 13.24 -3.18
CA GLN A 9 -14.63 13.02 -1.83
C GLN A 9 -13.18 13.51 -1.65
N LEU A 10 -12.48 13.84 -2.73
CA LEU A 10 -11.13 14.38 -2.64
C LEU A 10 -11.17 15.79 -2.02
N PRO A 11 -10.11 16.18 -1.27
CA PRO A 11 -9.94 17.56 -0.86
C PRO A 11 -9.95 18.50 -2.07
N ASP A 12 -10.59 19.66 -1.97
CA ASP A 12 -10.71 20.61 -3.09
C ASP A 12 -9.34 21.07 -3.61
N SER A 13 -8.33 21.14 -2.72
CA SER A 13 -6.95 21.46 -3.06
C SER A 13 -6.27 20.46 -4.02
N LEU A 14 -6.85 19.27 -4.17
CA LEU A 14 -6.34 18.18 -5.00
C LEU A 14 -7.17 17.92 -6.26
N LYS A 15 -8.44 18.33 -6.30
CA LYS A 15 -9.32 18.13 -7.46
C LYS A 15 -8.73 18.73 -8.74
N ASP A 16 -8.19 19.95 -8.66
CA ASP A 16 -7.63 20.64 -9.82
C ASP A 16 -6.18 20.24 -10.15
N LYS A 17 -5.50 19.50 -9.26
CA LYS A 17 -4.07 19.17 -9.40
C LYS A 17 -3.80 17.74 -9.85
N ILE A 18 -4.78 16.85 -9.70
CA ILE A 18 -4.62 15.43 -9.99
C ILE A 18 -5.01 15.16 -11.44
N SER A 19 -4.11 14.53 -12.19
CA SER A 19 -4.43 14.06 -13.54
C SER A 19 -5.49 12.96 -13.52
N GLY A 20 -6.34 12.87 -14.55
CA GLY A 20 -7.37 11.83 -14.65
C GLY A 20 -6.81 10.40 -14.55
N HIS A 21 -5.57 10.17 -14.98
CA HIS A 21 -4.89 8.90 -14.78
C HIS A 21 -4.60 8.62 -13.30
N THR A 22 -4.08 9.61 -12.57
CA THR A 22 -3.79 9.49 -11.14
C THR A 22 -5.07 9.27 -10.34
N LEU A 23 -6.15 9.97 -10.69
CA LEU A 23 -7.47 9.78 -10.10
C LEU A 23 -7.95 8.33 -10.28
N LYS A 24 -7.81 7.78 -11.50
CA LYS A 24 -8.17 6.38 -11.78
C LYS A 24 -7.33 5.38 -10.96
N VAL A 25 -6.02 5.61 -10.84
CA VAL A 25 -5.14 4.80 -9.98
C VAL A 25 -5.62 4.84 -8.53
N TRP A 26 -5.84 6.04 -7.98
CA TRP A 26 -6.26 6.22 -6.60
C TRP A 26 -7.62 5.60 -6.31
N TYR A 27 -8.57 5.74 -7.23
CA TYR A 27 -9.87 5.09 -7.13
C TYR A 27 -9.74 3.57 -7.04
N HIS A 28 -8.90 2.95 -7.88
CA HIS A 28 -8.71 1.50 -7.88
C HIS A 28 -7.97 1.02 -6.63
N ILE A 29 -6.98 1.77 -6.13
CA ILE A 29 -6.33 1.49 -4.85
C ILE A 29 -7.37 1.56 -3.72
N HIS A 30 -8.15 2.64 -3.65
CA HIS A 30 -9.19 2.79 -2.63
C HIS A 30 -10.19 1.64 -2.69
N LYS A 31 -10.70 1.30 -3.88
CA LYS A 31 -11.64 0.18 -4.06
C LYS A 31 -11.04 -1.15 -3.63
N TYR A 32 -9.76 -1.38 -3.91
CA TYR A 32 -9.06 -2.57 -3.46
C TYR A 32 -8.98 -2.63 -1.93
N VAL A 33 -8.61 -1.52 -1.27
CA VAL A 33 -8.53 -1.43 0.19
C VAL A 33 -9.91 -1.58 0.84
N VAL A 34 -10.99 -1.05 0.25
CA VAL A 34 -12.38 -1.31 0.72
C VAL A 34 -12.67 -2.81 0.76
N SER A 35 -12.23 -3.56 -0.26
CA SER A 35 -12.50 -5.00 -0.36
C SER A 35 -11.57 -5.88 0.48
N HIS A 36 -10.33 -5.45 0.74
CA HIS A 36 -9.30 -6.26 1.42
C HIS A 36 -8.91 -5.74 2.81
N GLY A 37 -9.41 -4.57 3.20
CA GLY A 37 -9.16 -3.88 4.46
C GLY A 37 -7.85 -3.10 4.53
N GLN A 38 -6.78 -3.61 3.93
CA GLN A 38 -5.46 -2.98 3.93
C GLN A 38 -4.67 -3.29 2.66
N THR A 39 -3.64 -2.49 2.40
CA THR A 39 -2.64 -2.79 1.37
C THR A 39 -1.27 -2.23 1.74
N ASP A 40 -0.23 -2.67 1.03
CA ASP A 40 1.11 -2.09 1.11
C ASP A 40 1.78 -2.06 -0.28
N ARG A 41 3.04 -1.59 -0.34
CA ARG A 41 3.79 -1.48 -1.61
C ARG A 41 4.18 -2.83 -2.23
N TYR A 42 4.20 -3.89 -1.45
CA TYR A 42 4.61 -5.23 -1.86
C TYR A 42 3.44 -6.15 -2.17
N ASP A 43 2.21 -5.73 -1.88
CA ASP A 43 1.00 -6.49 -2.16
C ASP A 43 0.96 -6.90 -3.65
N ARG A 44 1.23 -8.19 -3.89
CA ARG A 44 1.24 -8.79 -5.23
C ARG A 44 -0.16 -8.77 -5.83
N LYS A 45 -1.20 -8.95 -5.01
CA LYS A 45 -2.60 -8.94 -5.45
C LYS A 45 -3.04 -7.54 -5.85
N LEU A 46 -2.62 -6.50 -5.12
CA LEU A 46 -2.87 -5.12 -5.54
C LEU A 46 -2.20 -4.83 -6.89
N ARG A 47 -0.94 -5.23 -7.07
CA ARG A 47 -0.23 -5.02 -8.35
C ARG A 47 -0.92 -5.69 -9.52
N GLN A 48 -1.28 -6.97 -9.39
CA GLN A 48 -2.04 -7.69 -10.41
C GLN A 48 -3.40 -7.05 -10.68
N TYR A 49 -4.09 -6.58 -9.64
CA TYR A 49 -5.36 -5.88 -9.77
C TYR A 49 -5.21 -4.57 -10.57
N LEU A 50 -4.18 -3.77 -10.27
CA LEU A 50 -3.91 -2.50 -10.96
C LEU A 50 -3.45 -2.72 -12.40
N GLU A 51 -2.67 -3.76 -12.66
CA GLU A 51 -2.28 -4.15 -14.01
C GLU A 51 -3.50 -4.44 -14.89
N ASN A 52 -4.46 -5.19 -14.37
CA ASN A 52 -5.70 -5.54 -15.08
C ASN A 52 -6.69 -4.38 -15.26
N LYS A 53 -6.63 -3.34 -14.42
CA LYS A 53 -7.64 -2.25 -14.40
C LYS A 53 -7.12 -0.91 -14.91
N VAL A 54 -5.82 -0.69 -14.82
CA VAL A 54 -5.19 0.59 -15.14
C VAL A 54 -3.97 0.38 -16.03
N LYS A 55 -2.86 -0.08 -15.46
CA LYS A 55 -1.59 -0.37 -16.12
C LYS A 55 -0.66 -1.03 -15.10
N TRP A 56 0.30 -1.82 -15.58
CA TRP A 56 1.40 -2.27 -14.74
C TRP A 56 2.17 -1.09 -14.14
N MET A 57 2.56 -1.21 -12.87
CA MET A 57 3.29 -0.18 -12.12
C MET A 57 4.36 -0.81 -11.24
N SER A 58 5.53 -0.16 -11.18
CA SER A 58 6.60 -0.55 -10.28
C SER A 58 6.22 -0.34 -8.81
N GLU A 59 6.87 -1.07 -7.89
CA GLU A 59 6.69 -0.91 -6.45
C GLU A 59 6.98 0.53 -5.97
N THR A 60 7.97 1.18 -6.59
CA THR A 60 8.35 2.57 -6.29
C THR A 60 7.25 3.55 -6.67
N THR A 61 6.62 3.35 -7.84
CA THR A 61 5.50 4.17 -8.29
C THR A 61 4.28 3.94 -7.40
N LEU A 62 3.97 2.68 -7.09
CA LEU A 62 2.88 2.33 -6.18
C LEU A 62 3.07 2.98 -4.80
N GLN A 63 4.29 2.92 -4.25
CA GLN A 63 4.63 3.57 -2.99
C GLN A 63 4.40 5.09 -3.02
N ARG A 64 4.72 5.76 -4.14
CA ARG A 64 4.45 7.20 -4.30
C ARG A 64 2.95 7.49 -4.25
N HIS A 65 2.11 6.72 -4.96
CA HIS A 65 0.66 6.91 -4.90
C HIS A 65 0.10 6.65 -3.51
N LEU A 66 0.50 5.57 -2.84
CA LEU A 66 0.06 5.27 -1.47
C LEU A 66 0.46 6.37 -0.50
N LYS A 67 1.68 6.90 -0.61
CA LYS A 67 2.15 8.03 0.20
C LYS A 67 1.33 9.30 -0.06
N SER A 68 1.08 9.64 -1.33
CA SER A 68 0.28 10.82 -1.68
C SER A 68 -1.17 10.71 -1.21
N MET A 69 -1.78 9.53 -1.35
CA MET A 69 -3.12 9.25 -0.81
C MET A 69 -3.16 9.39 0.72
N ALA A 70 -2.09 8.97 1.41
CA ALA A 70 -2.00 9.15 2.85
C ALA A 70 -1.82 10.63 3.25
N THR A 71 -0.99 11.39 2.52
CA THR A 71 -0.87 12.85 2.72
C THR A 71 -2.18 13.59 2.45
N ALA A 72 -3.01 13.06 1.54
CA ALA A 72 -4.36 13.56 1.25
C ALA A 72 -5.43 13.13 2.27
N ASN A 73 -5.07 12.42 3.34
CA ASN A 73 -6.00 11.83 4.32
C ASN A 73 -7.02 10.84 3.74
N ILE A 74 -6.77 10.30 2.54
CA ILE A 74 -7.62 9.27 1.92
C ILE A 74 -7.32 7.90 2.52
N LEU A 75 -6.05 7.67 2.86
CA LEU A 75 -5.57 6.45 3.52
C LEU A 75 -4.85 6.83 4.82
N ILE A 76 -4.86 5.93 5.80
CA ILE A 76 -4.04 6.05 7.00
C ILE A 76 -2.82 5.17 6.83
N ALA A 77 -1.63 5.76 6.97
CA ALA A 77 -0.38 5.03 6.95
C ALA A 77 -0.05 4.52 8.36
N HIS A 78 -0.05 3.21 8.54
CA HIS A 78 0.34 2.56 9.78
C HIS A 78 1.76 2.02 9.67
N ARG A 79 2.59 2.29 10.68
CA ARG A 79 3.92 1.70 10.78
C ARG A 79 3.77 0.24 11.20
N ILE A 80 4.25 -0.67 10.38
CA ILE A 80 4.36 -2.09 10.70
C ILE A 80 5.80 -2.35 11.14
N GLY A 81 5.98 -2.98 12.30
CA GLY A 81 7.27 -3.55 12.70
C GLY A 81 7.71 -4.65 11.72
N ASN A 82 9.01 -4.93 11.68
CA ASN A 82 9.69 -5.79 10.69
C ASN A 82 8.79 -6.88 10.07
N ARG A 83 8.38 -6.65 8.81
CA ARG A 83 7.89 -7.73 7.95
C ARG A 83 9.11 -8.36 7.30
N TYR A 84 9.38 -9.62 7.65
CA TYR A 84 10.35 -10.40 6.90
C TYR A 84 9.77 -10.68 5.51
N THR A 85 10.50 -10.28 4.46
CA THR A 85 10.21 -10.74 3.09
C THR A 85 10.31 -12.26 3.03
N ASP A 86 9.79 -12.92 2.00
CA ASP A 86 9.97 -14.38 1.85
C ASP A 86 11.46 -14.77 1.93
N LEU A 87 12.34 -13.95 1.34
CA LEU A 87 13.79 -14.05 1.47
C LEU A 87 14.26 -13.88 2.93
N GLY A 88 13.71 -12.89 3.63
CA GLY A 88 14.05 -12.65 5.03
C GLY A 88 13.58 -13.75 5.97
N LYS A 89 12.44 -14.40 5.68
CA LYS A 89 11.96 -15.59 6.40
C LYS A 89 12.86 -16.79 6.13
N ALA A 90 13.29 -16.98 4.88
CA ALA A 90 14.20 -18.06 4.48
C ALA A 90 15.61 -17.93 5.12
N MET A 91 16.00 -16.72 5.53
CA MET A 91 17.25 -16.45 6.23
C MET A 91 17.17 -16.59 7.76
N LEU A 92 15.97 -16.69 8.36
CA LEU A 92 15.77 -16.85 9.81
C LEU A 92 16.38 -18.12 10.44
N PRO A 93 16.35 -19.31 9.80
CA PRO A 93 16.90 -20.52 10.42
C PRO A 93 18.43 -20.56 10.44
N PHE A 94 19.12 -19.73 9.63
CA PHE A 94 20.58 -19.65 9.58
C PHE A 94 21.09 -18.53 10.46
N GLY A 95 20.84 -18.61 11.77
CA GLY A 95 21.21 -17.62 12.77
C GLY A 95 22.52 -16.89 12.45
N LEU A 96 22.39 -15.68 11.90
CA LEU A 96 23.52 -14.86 11.53
C LEU A 96 23.52 -13.64 12.44
N MET A 97 24.51 -13.66 13.33
CA MET A 97 24.97 -12.52 14.10
C MET A 97 24.99 -11.26 13.23
N ALA A 98 24.45 -10.19 13.80
CA ALA A 98 24.28 -8.89 13.18
C ALA A 98 25.61 -8.29 12.69
N PHE A 99 25.79 -8.13 11.37
CA PHE A 99 26.56 -7.04 10.75
C PHE A 99 26.10 -6.86 9.28
N GLY A 100 25.57 -5.69 8.93
CA GLY A 100 25.55 -5.17 7.55
C GLY A 100 24.35 -5.50 6.66
N ASP A 101 24.08 -6.77 6.35
CA ASP A 101 23.17 -7.15 5.24
C ASP A 101 22.02 -8.06 5.69
N GLY A 102 21.29 -7.61 6.72
CA GLY A 102 19.99 -8.21 7.04
C GLY A 102 19.00 -7.99 5.89
N PRO A 103 18.10 -8.96 5.60
CA PRO A 103 17.02 -8.76 4.63
C PRO A 103 16.30 -7.45 4.99
N PRO A 104 16.04 -6.53 4.04
CA PRO A 104 15.86 -5.11 4.32
C PRO A 104 14.84 -4.89 5.43
N ALA A 105 15.33 -4.71 6.67
CA ALA A 105 14.53 -4.46 7.85
C ALA A 105 14.21 -2.97 7.87
N GLY A 106 13.39 -2.53 6.91
CA GLY A 106 12.91 -1.17 6.84
C GLY A 106 11.62 -1.02 7.66
N ALA A 107 11.38 0.17 8.21
CA ALA A 107 10.04 0.50 8.70
C ALA A 107 9.05 0.42 7.53
N PHE A 108 8.17 -0.60 7.55
CA PHE A 108 7.17 -0.79 6.51
C PHE A 108 5.91 -0.02 6.86
N LYS A 109 5.20 0.44 5.83
CA LYS A 109 3.89 1.08 5.98
C LYS A 109 2.82 0.23 5.32
N CYS A 110 1.80 -0.14 6.07
CA CYS A 110 0.52 -0.53 5.48
C CYS A 110 -0.41 0.67 5.45
N TYR A 111 -1.35 0.63 4.52
CA TYR A 111 -2.32 1.67 4.27
C TYR A 111 -3.71 1.08 4.41
N THR A 112 -4.54 1.70 5.25
CA THR A 112 -5.95 1.34 5.48
C THR A 112 -6.83 2.55 5.20
N LEU A 113 -8.15 2.35 5.17
CA LEU A 113 -9.09 3.47 5.17
C LEU A 113 -9.20 4.11 6.57
N PRO A 114 -9.60 5.38 6.66
CA PRO A 114 -9.91 6.02 7.92
C PRO A 114 -10.90 5.20 8.76
N GLY A 115 -10.58 5.00 10.04
CA GLY A 115 -11.39 4.19 10.96
C GLY A 115 -11.13 2.68 10.90
N MET A 116 -10.29 2.20 9.99
CA MET A 116 -9.91 0.78 9.93
C MET A 116 -8.55 0.52 10.58
N SER A 117 -8.49 -0.52 11.42
CA SER A 117 -7.22 -1.00 11.98
C SER A 117 -6.53 -1.97 11.03
N PRO A 118 -5.19 -1.94 10.92
CA PRO A 118 -4.45 -2.88 10.11
C PRO A 118 -4.63 -4.31 10.65
N ILE A 119 -4.96 -5.22 9.74
CA ILE A 119 -5.15 -6.64 10.06
C ILE A 119 -3.79 -7.31 9.98
N PHE A 120 -3.04 -7.29 11.07
CA PHE A 120 -1.88 -8.16 11.23
C PHE A 120 -2.39 -9.55 11.60
N LYS A 121 -2.76 -10.36 10.60
CA LYS A 121 -2.87 -11.80 10.86
C LYS A 121 -1.46 -12.27 11.23
N THR A 122 -1.23 -12.45 12.52
CA THR A 122 -0.16 -13.31 13.02
C THR A 122 -0.40 -14.66 12.38
N GLN A 123 0.32 -14.98 11.31
CA GLN A 123 0.40 -16.36 10.85
C GLN A 123 1.11 -17.10 11.98
N LYS A 124 0.31 -17.69 12.89
CA LYS A 124 0.75 -18.85 13.66
C LYS A 124 0.83 -19.98 12.65
N GLU A 125 2.03 -20.21 12.13
CA GLU A 125 2.45 -21.56 11.72
C GLU A 125 3.20 -22.16 12.91
#